data_AF-A0A958PQ03-F1
#
_entry.id   AF-A0A958PQ03-F1
#
_cell.length_a   1.000
_cell.length_b   1.000
_cell.length_c   1.000
_cell.angle_alpha   90.00
_cell.angle_beta   90.00
_cell.angle_gamma   90.00
#
_symmetry.space_group_name_H-M   'P 1'
#
loop_
_entity.id
_entity.type
_entity.pdbx_description
1 polymer ?
#
loop_
_entity_poly.entity_id
_entity_poly.type
_entity_poly.pdbx_seq_one_letter_code
_entity_poly.pdbx_strand_id
1 'polypeptide(L)'
;MILRELFNTSGFSLIEMLMVLILVGILSVSSIEYISGSLDESRFDQTLLEMQAIQQAIVGNPDMKENGSRVSFGYFGDVGAMPATISDLIVKPASIAAWSIDNTRRMAYGWNGPYLVGGNSGTDYTTDGWGNSYVYSPAASPPTLVSLGADGLAGGTGYNQDITISFPANERLATVEGFASDTGGPFAGAAEAEINYPDGTGGVTSSLDTDLSSENGHFSFSNIPFGVRSISLYEPTKAGVNSQVGPIVITIDSPNALVPSNLIDFNP
;
A
#
# COMPACT_ATOMS: atom_id res chain seq x y z
N MET A 1 82.19 16.75 1.86
CA MET A 1 81.27 16.64 0.70
C MET A 1 81.83 15.51 -0.16
N ILE A 2 81.28 14.31 -0.30
CA ILE A 2 79.96 13.71 -0.07
C ILE A 2 80.20 12.20 0.21
N LEU A 3 79.55 11.62 1.23
CA LEU A 3 79.41 10.17 1.38
C LEU A 3 78.46 9.67 0.28
N ARG A 4 78.94 8.77 -0.59
CA ARG A 4 78.10 8.08 -1.56
C ARG A 4 77.45 6.89 -0.84
N GLU A 5 76.19 7.02 -0.49
CA GLU A 5 75.37 5.88 -0.07
C GLU A 5 75.25 4.89 -1.24
N LEU A 6 75.70 3.67 -0.99
CA LEU A 6 75.45 2.52 -1.85
C LEU A 6 73.99 2.10 -1.61
N PHE A 7 73.08 2.55 -2.47
CA PHE A 7 71.78 1.89 -2.60
C PHE A 7 72.07 0.45 -3.02
N ASN A 8 71.93 -0.47 -2.07
CA ASN A 8 71.96 -1.90 -2.32
C ASN A 8 70.70 -2.26 -3.13
N THR A 9 70.76 -2.08 -4.46
CA THR A 9 69.81 -2.68 -5.39
C THR A 9 70.15 -4.15 -5.53
N SER A 10 69.80 -4.94 -4.52
CA SER A 10 69.71 -6.39 -4.65
C SER A 10 68.58 -6.69 -5.63
N GLY A 11 68.90 -7.17 -6.81
CA GLY A 11 67.89 -7.65 -7.77
C GLY A 11 67.15 -8.85 -7.20
N PHE A 12 65.84 -8.91 -7.42
CA PHE A 12 65.01 -10.03 -6.98
C PHE A 12 65.49 -11.35 -7.57
N SER A 13 65.54 -12.39 -6.75
CA SER A 13 65.88 -13.74 -7.20
C SER A 13 64.69 -14.36 -7.96
N LEU A 14 64.98 -15.17 -8.97
CA LEU A 14 63.96 -15.97 -9.68
C LEU A 14 63.12 -16.82 -8.71
N ILE A 15 63.73 -17.32 -7.63
CA ILE A 15 63.03 -18.13 -6.64
C ILE A 15 62.06 -17.31 -5.77
N GLU A 16 62.33 -16.03 -5.61
CA GLU A 16 61.55 -15.11 -4.78
C GLU A 16 60.27 -14.70 -5.53
N MET A 17 60.40 -14.40 -6.82
CA MET A 17 59.22 -14.22 -7.69
C MET A 17 58.42 -15.51 -7.84
N LEU A 18 59.07 -16.67 -7.92
CA LEU A 18 58.39 -17.96 -7.97
C LEU A 18 57.58 -18.22 -6.69
N MET A 19 58.17 -17.96 -5.52
CA MET A 19 57.49 -18.14 -4.23
C MET A 19 56.29 -17.20 -4.08
N VAL A 20 56.42 -15.94 -4.50
CA VAL A 20 55.31 -14.96 -4.48
C VAL A 20 54.16 -15.40 -5.39
N LEU A 21 54.45 -15.87 -6.59
CA LEU A 21 53.40 -16.35 -7.52
C LEU A 21 52.68 -17.60 -6.98
N ILE A 22 53.40 -18.50 -6.31
CA ILE A 22 52.78 -19.66 -5.65
C ILE A 22 51.89 -19.21 -4.49
N LEU A 23 52.36 -18.28 -3.65
CA LEU A 23 51.57 -17.76 -2.53
C LEU A 23 50.33 -17.02 -2.99
N VAL A 24 50.43 -16.17 -4.01
CA VAL A 24 49.28 -15.47 -4.61
C VAL A 24 48.31 -16.47 -5.23
N GLY A 25 48.80 -17.52 -5.91
CA GLY A 25 47.95 -18.58 -6.46
C GLY A 25 47.14 -19.33 -5.39
N ILE A 26 47.77 -19.68 -4.26
CA ILE A 26 47.10 -20.37 -3.14
C ILE A 26 46.07 -19.45 -2.48
N LEU A 27 46.43 -18.19 -2.21
CA LEU A 27 45.53 -17.22 -1.56
C LEU A 27 44.37 -16.78 -2.46
N SER A 28 44.58 -16.75 -3.79
CA SER A 28 43.53 -16.38 -4.74
C SER A 28 42.38 -17.38 -4.75
N VAL A 29 42.67 -18.67 -4.53
CA VAL A 29 41.65 -19.73 -4.51
C VAL A 29 40.75 -19.63 -3.27
N SER A 30 41.30 -19.26 -2.11
CA SER A 30 40.55 -19.24 -0.85
C SER A 30 39.78 -17.95 -0.55
N SER A 31 39.98 -16.88 -1.32
CA SER A 31 39.42 -15.55 -0.99
C SER A 31 37.96 -15.35 -1.43
N ILE A 32 37.41 -16.23 -2.27
CA ILE A 32 36.11 -16.02 -2.93
C ILE A 32 34.90 -16.41 -2.04
N GLU A 33 35.06 -17.38 -1.14
CA GLU A 33 33.91 -17.99 -0.44
C GLU A 33 33.36 -17.21 0.77
N TYR A 34 34.06 -16.19 1.28
CA TYR A 34 33.65 -15.48 2.50
C TYR A 34 32.77 -14.25 2.28
N ILE A 35 32.52 -13.82 1.03
CA ILE A 35 31.83 -12.56 0.72
C ILE A 35 30.32 -12.76 0.45
N SER A 36 29.88 -13.95 0.03
CA SER A 36 28.50 -14.16 -0.46
C SER A 36 27.42 -14.08 0.63
N GLY A 37 27.70 -14.60 1.84
CA GLY A 37 26.67 -14.70 2.89
C GLY A 37 26.12 -13.37 3.39
N SER A 38 26.94 -12.31 3.46
CA SER A 38 26.49 -10.99 3.91
C SER A 38 25.78 -10.18 2.82
N LEU A 39 26.04 -10.49 1.55
CA LEU A 39 25.36 -9.86 0.42
C LEU A 39 23.90 -10.30 0.34
N ASP A 40 23.62 -11.59 0.46
CA ASP A 40 22.24 -12.07 0.37
C ASP A 40 21.36 -11.64 1.55
N GLU A 41 21.95 -11.50 2.74
CA GLU A 41 21.26 -10.88 3.89
C GLU A 41 20.86 -9.43 3.58
N SER A 42 21.79 -8.62 3.07
CA SER A 42 21.51 -7.23 2.70
C SER A 42 20.45 -7.11 1.58
N ARG A 43 20.45 -8.06 0.63
CA ARG A 43 19.46 -8.09 -0.46
C ARG A 43 18.09 -8.50 0.03
N PHE A 44 18.03 -9.46 0.95
CA PHE A 44 16.79 -9.86 1.62
C PHE A 44 16.19 -8.68 2.39
N ASP A 45 17.00 -7.98 3.19
CA ASP A 45 16.55 -6.81 3.95
C ASP A 45 16.07 -5.68 3.03
N GLN A 46 16.80 -5.41 1.95
CA GLN A 46 16.39 -4.44 0.94
C GLN A 46 15.03 -4.82 0.32
N THR A 47 14.89 -6.08 -0.09
CA THR A 47 13.65 -6.61 -0.68
C THR A 47 12.47 -6.44 0.26
N LEU A 48 12.66 -6.73 1.55
CA LEU A 48 11.62 -6.57 2.56
C LEU A 48 11.20 -5.11 2.71
N LEU A 49 12.16 -4.17 2.78
CA LEU A 49 11.87 -2.74 2.89
C LEU A 49 11.15 -2.20 1.65
N GLU A 50 11.56 -2.62 0.46
CA GLU A 50 10.92 -2.24 -0.81
C GLU A 50 9.49 -2.78 -0.88
N MET A 51 9.28 -4.06 -0.57
CA MET A 51 7.94 -4.66 -0.53
C MET A 51 7.04 -4.01 0.51
N GLN A 52 7.55 -3.64 1.69
CA GLN A 52 6.81 -2.89 2.70
C GLN A 52 6.45 -1.48 2.21
N ALA A 53 7.37 -0.79 1.53
CA ALA A 53 7.09 0.51 0.93
C ALA A 53 5.98 0.40 -0.14
N ILE A 54 6.03 -0.62 -1.00
CA ILE A 54 4.99 -0.90 -2.00
C ILE A 54 3.66 -1.20 -1.30
N GLN A 55 3.66 -2.04 -0.26
CA GLN A 55 2.46 -2.35 0.51
C GLN A 55 1.83 -1.08 1.09
N GLN A 56 2.62 -0.24 1.78
CA GLN A 56 2.15 1.01 2.36
C GLN A 56 1.68 2.01 1.29
N ALA A 57 2.31 2.03 0.12
CA ALA A 57 1.85 2.86 -1.00
C ALA A 57 0.50 2.39 -1.57
N ILE A 58 0.24 1.08 -1.60
CA ILE A 58 -1.03 0.51 -2.08
C ILE A 58 -2.13 0.72 -1.06
N VAL A 59 -1.99 0.23 0.17
CA VAL A 59 -3.09 0.18 1.15
C VAL A 59 -2.97 1.21 2.27
N GLY A 60 -1.89 1.98 2.32
CA GLY A 60 -1.60 2.94 3.39
C GLY A 60 -0.94 2.31 4.61
N ASN A 61 -0.63 3.14 5.61
CA ASN A 61 -0.10 2.71 6.90
C ASN A 61 -1.20 2.77 7.98
N PRO A 62 -1.59 1.65 8.61
CA PRO A 62 -2.62 1.62 9.66
C PRO A 62 -2.19 2.25 11.00
N ASP A 63 -0.89 2.36 11.26
CA ASP A 63 -0.33 2.94 12.48
C ASP A 63 -0.25 4.46 12.43
N MET A 64 -0.29 5.04 11.22
CA MET A 64 -0.37 6.49 11.04
C MET A 64 -1.76 7.01 11.38
N LYS A 65 -1.91 7.45 12.63
CA LYS A 65 -3.15 8.03 13.16
C LYS A 65 -2.95 9.48 13.57
N GLU A 66 -3.93 10.32 13.25
CA GLU A 66 -4.05 11.69 13.73
C GLU A 66 -5.38 11.81 14.47
N ASN A 67 -5.35 12.38 15.68
CA ASN A 67 -6.54 12.49 16.53
C ASN A 67 -7.32 11.16 16.71
N GLY A 68 -6.60 10.04 16.82
CA GLY A 68 -7.18 8.70 17.00
C GLY A 68 -7.72 8.02 15.74
N SER A 69 -7.77 8.72 14.60
CA SER A 69 -8.23 8.17 13.31
C SER A 69 -7.05 7.95 12.37
N ARG A 70 -7.10 6.87 11.57
CA ARG A 70 -6.12 6.62 10.52
C ARG A 70 -6.15 7.72 9.45
N VAL A 71 -4.98 8.17 9.01
CA VAL A 71 -4.85 9.23 7.97
C VAL A 71 -4.16 8.77 6.69
N SER A 72 -3.57 7.56 6.67
CA SER A 72 -2.87 7.03 5.49
C SER A 72 -3.60 5.81 4.93
N PHE A 73 -4.17 5.94 3.73
CA PHE A 73 -4.91 4.87 3.04
C PHE A 73 -4.33 4.46 1.68
N GLY A 74 -3.25 5.13 1.25
CA GLY A 74 -2.55 4.82 0.00
C GLY A 74 -3.42 4.96 -1.26
N TYR A 75 -2.92 4.41 -2.36
CA TYR A 75 -3.60 4.40 -3.66
C TYR A 75 -5.01 3.79 -3.56
N PHE A 76 -5.16 2.68 -2.84
CA PHE A 76 -6.42 1.97 -2.72
C PHE A 76 -7.49 2.83 -2.03
N GLY A 77 -7.10 3.62 -1.03
CA GLY A 77 -8.03 4.51 -0.33
C GLY A 77 -8.54 5.67 -1.16
N ASP A 78 -7.70 6.19 -2.06
CA ASP A 78 -8.00 7.35 -2.91
C ASP A 78 -8.73 6.96 -4.21
N VAL A 79 -8.34 5.82 -4.80
CA VAL A 79 -8.85 5.35 -6.10
C VAL A 79 -9.96 4.31 -5.95
N GLY A 80 -9.94 3.51 -4.87
CA GLY A 80 -10.93 2.45 -4.60
C GLY A 80 -10.62 1.10 -5.25
N ALA A 81 -9.47 0.96 -5.92
CA ALA A 81 -9.04 -0.27 -6.57
C ALA A 81 -7.53 -0.51 -6.41
N MET A 82 -7.08 -1.73 -6.69
CA MET A 82 -5.65 -2.01 -6.80
C MET A 82 -5.06 -1.27 -8.00
N PRO A 83 -3.80 -0.79 -7.92
CA PRO A 83 -3.10 -0.32 -9.09
C PRO A 83 -2.96 -1.47 -10.11
N ALA A 84 -2.95 -1.15 -11.41
CA ALA A 84 -2.77 -2.17 -12.43
C ALA A 84 -1.31 -2.64 -12.48
N THR A 85 -0.38 -1.72 -12.19
CA THR A 85 1.06 -1.98 -12.12
C THR A 85 1.69 -1.24 -10.94
N ILE A 86 2.86 -1.69 -10.48
CA ILE A 86 3.61 -0.97 -9.42
C ILE A 86 3.98 0.45 -9.87
N SER A 87 4.20 0.66 -11.18
CA SER A 87 4.51 1.98 -11.74
C SER A 87 3.40 3.02 -11.55
N ASP A 88 2.13 2.59 -11.37
CA ASP A 88 1.00 3.49 -11.11
C ASP A 88 1.12 4.20 -9.73
N LEU A 89 1.95 3.66 -8.84
CA LEU A 89 2.25 4.26 -7.54
C LEU A 89 3.26 5.43 -7.66
N ILE A 90 4.01 5.50 -8.76
CA ILE A 90 5.04 6.50 -9.00
C ILE A 90 4.55 7.55 -10.00
N VAL A 91 3.90 7.09 -11.08
CA VAL A 91 3.42 7.94 -12.17
C VAL A 91 1.93 7.74 -12.31
N LYS A 92 1.18 8.84 -12.44
CA LYS A 92 -0.26 8.78 -12.61
C LYS A 92 -0.63 7.94 -13.86
N PRO A 93 -1.41 6.86 -13.73
CA PRO A 93 -1.90 6.13 -14.89
C PRO A 93 -2.85 6.98 -15.73
N ALA A 94 -2.87 6.73 -17.04
CA ALA A 94 -3.72 7.48 -17.98
C ALA A 94 -5.22 7.19 -17.77
N SER A 95 -5.55 5.98 -17.31
CA SER A 95 -6.92 5.51 -17.05
C SER A 95 -7.54 6.05 -15.76
N ILE A 96 -6.75 6.70 -14.89
CA ILE A 96 -7.22 7.21 -13.60
C ILE A 96 -7.17 8.75 -13.61
N ALA A 97 -8.26 9.37 -13.18
CA ALA A 97 -8.33 10.81 -13.05
C ALA A 97 -7.30 11.33 -12.01
N ALA A 98 -6.86 12.57 -12.18
CA ALA A 98 -6.08 13.25 -11.15
C ALA A 98 -6.94 13.55 -9.92
N TRP A 99 -6.29 13.74 -8.77
CA TRP A 99 -6.95 14.13 -7.53
C TRP A 99 -7.96 15.26 -7.72
N SER A 100 -9.18 15.01 -7.27
CA SER A 100 -10.31 15.93 -7.39
C SER A 100 -11.16 15.87 -6.13
N ILE A 101 -11.88 16.97 -5.88
CA ILE A 101 -12.82 17.10 -4.76
C ILE A 101 -14.22 17.23 -5.34
N ASP A 102 -15.12 16.32 -4.98
CA ASP A 102 -16.56 16.47 -5.21
C ASP A 102 -17.15 17.24 -4.02
N ASN A 103 -17.40 18.54 -4.22
CA ASN A 103 -18.00 19.40 -3.19
C ASN A 103 -19.45 19.02 -2.84
N THR A 104 -20.18 18.42 -3.79
CA THR A 104 -21.56 17.98 -3.55
C THR A 104 -21.58 16.77 -2.64
N ARG A 105 -20.69 15.80 -2.88
CA ARG A 105 -20.55 14.59 -2.04
C ARG A 105 -19.61 14.78 -0.85
N ARG A 106 -18.96 15.94 -0.73
CA ARG A 106 -18.01 16.28 0.34
C ARG A 106 -16.88 15.25 0.50
N MET A 107 -16.31 14.83 -0.62
CA MET A 107 -15.22 13.86 -0.63
C MET A 107 -14.16 14.20 -1.67
N ALA A 108 -13.02 13.55 -1.55
CA ALA A 108 -11.96 13.60 -2.55
C ALA A 108 -11.65 12.20 -3.06
N TYR A 109 -11.16 12.12 -4.30
CA TYR A 109 -10.95 10.88 -5.03
C TYR A 109 -9.95 11.08 -6.17
N GLY A 110 -9.50 9.96 -6.76
CA GLY A 110 -8.56 9.96 -7.88
C GLY A 110 -7.11 9.87 -7.43
N TRP A 111 -6.18 9.96 -8.37
CA TRP A 111 -4.75 9.78 -8.07
C TRP A 111 -4.17 10.98 -7.34
N ASN A 112 -3.78 10.76 -6.08
CA ASN A 112 -3.18 11.74 -5.16
C ASN A 112 -1.67 11.51 -4.96
N GLY A 113 -1.05 10.76 -5.87
CA GLY A 113 0.35 10.40 -5.77
C GLY A 113 1.32 11.56 -6.10
N PRO A 114 2.63 11.26 -6.20
CA PRO A 114 3.20 9.92 -6.16
C PRO A 114 3.11 9.27 -4.76
N TYR A 115 2.71 8.00 -4.71
CA TYR A 115 2.63 7.19 -3.49
C TYR A 115 3.98 6.53 -3.15
N LEU A 116 4.80 6.30 -4.17
CA LEU A 116 6.21 5.95 -4.05
C LEU A 116 7.03 7.06 -4.71
N VAL A 117 8.08 7.51 -4.03
CA VAL A 117 9.04 8.42 -4.64
C VAL A 117 9.94 7.64 -5.59
N GLY A 118 9.58 7.65 -6.89
CA GLY A 118 10.46 7.17 -7.96
C GLY A 118 11.75 7.97 -7.96
N GLY A 119 12.88 7.27 -7.86
CA GLY A 119 14.13 7.89 -7.49
C GLY A 119 14.72 8.85 -8.54
N ASN A 120 15.01 10.08 -8.11
CA ASN A 120 16.31 10.72 -8.38
C ASN A 120 17.42 10.15 -7.44
N SER A 121 17.16 9.00 -6.78
CA SER A 121 17.98 8.39 -5.73
C SER A 121 18.33 6.90 -5.97
N GLY A 122 18.08 6.35 -7.17
CA GLY A 122 18.55 5.02 -7.55
C GLY A 122 17.73 3.80 -7.07
N THR A 123 16.59 3.99 -6.40
CA THR A 123 15.68 2.89 -6.01
C THR A 123 14.68 2.60 -7.13
N ASP A 124 14.76 1.40 -7.70
CA ASP A 124 13.83 0.87 -8.69
C ASP A 124 12.87 -0.11 -7.99
N TYR A 125 11.57 0.22 -7.93
CA TYR A 125 10.56 -0.62 -7.29
C TYR A 125 10.04 -1.75 -8.19
N THR A 126 10.67 -1.99 -9.35
CA THR A 126 10.27 -3.07 -10.27
C THR A 126 11.01 -4.38 -10.02
N THR A 127 12.14 -4.35 -9.32
CA THR A 127 12.96 -5.53 -9.02
C THR A 127 13.28 -5.62 -7.54
N ASP A 128 13.52 -6.84 -7.06
CA ASP A 128 14.01 -7.11 -5.70
C ASP A 128 15.52 -6.89 -5.56
N GLY A 129 16.06 -7.15 -4.36
CA GLY A 129 17.48 -6.98 -4.05
C GLY A 129 18.43 -7.88 -4.85
N TRP A 130 17.94 -8.97 -5.46
CA TRP A 130 18.72 -9.83 -6.36
C TRP A 130 18.61 -9.40 -7.83
N GLY A 131 17.77 -8.41 -8.14
CA GLY A 131 17.51 -7.92 -9.48
C GLY A 131 16.42 -8.70 -10.22
N ASN A 132 15.69 -9.57 -9.54
CA ASN A 132 14.55 -10.30 -10.11
C ASN A 132 13.32 -9.39 -10.09
N SER A 133 12.53 -9.37 -11.17
CA SER A 133 11.30 -8.58 -11.19
C SER A 133 10.27 -9.10 -10.19
N TYR A 134 9.60 -8.20 -9.49
CA TYR A 134 8.49 -8.58 -8.64
C TYR A 134 7.33 -9.19 -9.45
N VAL A 135 6.75 -10.27 -8.94
CA VAL A 135 5.52 -10.86 -9.49
C VAL A 135 4.33 -10.21 -8.78
N TYR A 136 3.72 -9.23 -9.45
CA TYR A 136 2.53 -8.53 -8.97
C TYR A 136 1.25 -9.09 -9.62
N SER A 137 0.31 -9.55 -8.80
CA SER A 137 -0.96 -10.14 -9.24
C SER A 137 -2.15 -9.37 -8.64
N PRO A 138 -2.52 -8.20 -9.19
CA PRO A 138 -3.58 -7.34 -8.66
C PRO A 138 -4.98 -7.96 -8.75
N ALA A 139 -5.18 -8.86 -9.71
CA ALA A 139 -6.46 -9.53 -9.96
C ALA A 139 -6.60 -10.90 -9.27
N ALA A 140 -5.57 -11.35 -8.55
CA ALA A 140 -5.67 -12.57 -7.75
C ALA A 140 -6.63 -12.36 -6.55
N SER A 141 -7.08 -13.46 -5.95
CA SER A 141 -7.98 -13.43 -4.79
C SER A 141 -7.38 -14.23 -3.63
N PRO A 142 -6.70 -13.59 -2.65
CA PRO A 142 -6.41 -12.15 -2.59
C PRO A 142 -5.32 -11.71 -3.58
N PRO A 143 -5.21 -10.40 -3.90
CA PRO A 143 -4.08 -9.88 -4.66
C PRO A 143 -2.75 -10.15 -3.95
N THR A 144 -1.66 -10.28 -4.72
CA THR A 144 -0.33 -10.59 -4.17
C THR A 144 0.80 -9.79 -4.81
N LEU A 145 1.88 -9.63 -4.05
CA LEU A 145 3.18 -9.15 -4.48
C LEU A 145 4.23 -10.17 -4.01
N VAL A 146 5.03 -10.69 -4.93
CA VAL A 146 5.99 -11.78 -4.64
C VAL A 146 7.38 -11.43 -5.17
N SER A 147 8.42 -11.62 -4.35
CA SER A 147 9.81 -11.79 -4.80
C SER A 147 10.11 -13.29 -4.85
N LEU A 148 10.79 -13.74 -5.91
CA LEU A 148 11.18 -15.14 -6.12
C LEU A 148 12.51 -15.50 -5.43
N GLY A 149 12.99 -14.65 -4.51
CA GLY A 149 14.26 -14.85 -3.82
C GLY A 149 15.48 -14.85 -4.76
N ALA A 150 16.60 -15.35 -4.25
CA ALA A 150 17.90 -15.28 -4.91
C ALA A 150 18.03 -16.14 -6.17
N ASP A 151 17.27 -17.24 -6.29
CA ASP A 151 17.32 -18.11 -7.47
C ASP A 151 16.37 -17.67 -8.60
N GLY A 152 15.46 -16.73 -8.32
CA GLY A 152 14.50 -16.21 -9.30
C GLY A 152 13.48 -17.26 -9.74
N LEU A 153 13.26 -18.31 -8.94
CA LEU A 153 12.35 -19.41 -9.24
C LEU A 153 11.33 -19.56 -8.12
N ALA A 154 10.10 -19.95 -8.46
CA ALA A 154 9.08 -20.19 -7.44
C ALA A 154 9.49 -21.34 -6.49
N GLY A 155 9.33 -21.12 -5.19
CA GLY A 155 9.65 -22.08 -4.14
C GLY A 155 10.95 -21.76 -3.42
N GLY A 156 11.88 -22.72 -3.39
CA GLY A 156 13.20 -22.57 -2.76
C GLY A 156 13.23 -22.63 -1.22
N THR A 157 14.42 -22.46 -0.67
CA THR A 157 14.70 -22.42 0.78
C THR A 157 15.79 -21.39 1.10
N GLY A 158 15.83 -20.88 2.34
CA GLY A 158 16.79 -19.83 2.71
C GLY A 158 16.55 -18.58 1.88
N TYR A 159 17.62 -17.99 1.31
CA TYR A 159 17.49 -16.81 0.44
C TYR A 159 16.83 -17.09 -0.91
N ASN A 160 16.72 -18.35 -1.32
CA ASN A 160 15.96 -18.73 -2.51
C ASN A 160 14.46 -18.83 -2.23
N GLN A 161 14.01 -18.65 -0.98
CA GLN A 161 12.61 -18.78 -0.64
C GLN A 161 11.81 -17.56 -1.11
N ASP A 162 10.65 -17.80 -1.73
CA ASP A 162 9.70 -16.74 -2.09
C ASP A 162 9.30 -15.87 -0.88
N ILE A 163 9.29 -14.55 -1.07
CA ILE A 163 8.75 -13.58 -0.11
C ILE A 163 7.42 -13.08 -0.67
N THR A 164 6.32 -13.31 0.06
CA THR A 164 4.96 -12.99 -0.41
C THR A 164 4.26 -12.01 0.52
N ILE A 165 3.75 -10.92 -0.04
CA ILE A 165 2.73 -10.07 0.58
C ILE A 165 1.40 -10.37 -0.10
N SER A 166 0.38 -10.65 0.71
CA SER A 166 -1.00 -10.77 0.25
C SER A 166 -1.83 -9.60 0.75
N PHE A 167 -2.81 -9.18 -0.03
CA PHE A 167 -3.69 -8.07 0.32
C PHE A 167 -5.12 -8.60 0.52
N PRO A 168 -5.48 -9.12 1.69
CA PRO A 168 -6.81 -9.69 1.92
C PRO A 168 -7.90 -8.61 1.97
N ALA A 169 -9.16 -9.03 1.80
CA ALA A 169 -10.30 -8.09 1.73
C ALA A 169 -10.51 -7.31 3.05
N ASN A 170 -10.31 -7.95 4.20
CA ASN A 170 -10.47 -7.36 5.53
C ASN A 170 -9.41 -6.28 5.88
N GLU A 171 -8.38 -6.11 5.06
CA GLU A 171 -7.38 -5.03 5.22
C GLU A 171 -7.64 -3.83 4.29
N ARG A 172 -8.66 -3.94 3.43
CA ARG A 172 -8.91 -3.00 2.33
C ARG A 172 -10.36 -2.56 2.23
N LEU A 173 -11.28 -3.42 2.62
CA LEU A 173 -12.72 -3.30 2.44
C LEU A 173 -13.41 -3.45 3.80
N ALA A 174 -14.46 -2.66 3.98
CA ALA A 174 -15.32 -2.67 5.15
C ALA A 174 -16.74 -3.10 4.82
N THR A 175 -17.40 -3.69 5.81
CA THR A 175 -18.83 -3.54 5.99
C THR A 175 -19.07 -2.30 6.86
N VAL A 176 -19.90 -1.38 6.37
CA VAL A 176 -20.24 -0.13 7.06
C VAL A 176 -21.67 -0.20 7.50
N GLU A 177 -21.90 -0.08 8.80
CA GLU A 177 -23.23 -0.21 9.41
C GLU A 177 -23.54 1.01 10.26
N GLY A 178 -24.82 1.28 10.47
CA GLY A 178 -25.26 2.35 11.36
C GLY A 178 -26.75 2.31 11.60
N PHE A 179 -27.20 3.23 12.44
CA PHE A 179 -28.61 3.42 12.76
C PHE A 179 -28.95 4.89 12.61
N ALA A 180 -29.92 5.19 11.75
CA ALA A 180 -30.57 6.48 11.69
C ALA A 180 -31.32 6.76 13.01
N SER A 181 -31.20 7.98 13.52
CA SER A 181 -31.96 8.43 14.69
C SER A 181 -32.85 9.64 14.40
N ASP A 182 -33.82 9.84 15.28
CA ASP A 182 -34.63 11.06 15.40
C ASP A 182 -34.72 11.42 16.88
N THR A 183 -34.22 12.60 17.25
CA THR A 183 -34.21 13.09 18.63
C THR A 183 -33.50 12.11 19.57
N GLY A 184 -32.41 11.48 19.10
CA GLY A 184 -31.62 10.50 19.84
C GLY A 184 -32.25 9.11 20.01
N GLY A 185 -33.47 8.87 19.50
CA GLY A 185 -34.11 7.56 19.45
C GLY A 185 -33.96 6.90 18.07
N PRO A 186 -34.13 5.57 17.94
CA PRO A 186 -34.13 4.91 16.64
C PRO A 186 -35.19 5.50 15.71
N PHE A 187 -34.80 5.80 14.46
CA PHE A 187 -35.73 6.27 13.46
C PHE A 187 -36.67 5.13 13.01
N ALA A 188 -37.98 5.38 12.98
CA ALA A 188 -39.00 4.38 12.66
C ALA A 188 -39.80 4.71 11.38
N GLY A 189 -39.39 5.72 10.63
CA GLY A 189 -40.02 6.13 9.37
C GLY A 189 -39.42 5.46 8.14
N ALA A 190 -39.93 5.84 6.96
CA ALA A 190 -39.25 5.53 5.71
C ALA A 190 -38.00 6.41 5.57
N ALA A 191 -36.86 5.80 5.28
CA ALA A 191 -35.63 6.50 4.95
C ALA A 191 -34.74 5.63 4.06
N GLU A 192 -33.82 6.28 3.36
CA GLU A 192 -32.75 5.64 2.60
C GLU A 192 -31.39 6.17 3.06
N ALA A 193 -30.39 5.30 3.08
CA ALA A 193 -29.00 5.68 3.38
C ALA A 193 -28.16 5.57 2.11
N GLU A 194 -27.34 6.57 1.85
CA GLU A 194 -26.37 6.55 0.75
C GLU A 194 -24.95 6.71 1.28
N ILE A 195 -24.08 5.78 0.90
CA ILE A 195 -22.63 5.95 1.06
C ILE A 195 -21.99 6.20 -0.30
N ASN A 196 -21.18 7.25 -0.38
CA ASN A 196 -20.37 7.53 -1.56
C ASN A 196 -18.93 7.07 -1.30
N TYR A 197 -18.25 6.57 -2.33
CA TYR A 197 -16.86 6.10 -2.29
C TYR A 197 -16.21 6.12 -3.68
N PRO A 198 -14.87 6.05 -3.79
CA PRO A 198 -14.19 5.98 -5.08
C PRO A 198 -14.59 4.75 -5.91
N ASP A 199 -14.73 4.91 -7.23
CA ASP A 199 -15.25 3.87 -8.12
C ASP A 199 -14.21 2.87 -8.66
N GLY A 200 -12.94 3.02 -8.29
CA GLY A 200 -11.83 2.21 -8.82
C GLY A 200 -11.20 2.74 -10.10
N THR A 201 -11.79 3.75 -10.73
CA THR A 201 -11.35 4.35 -12.01
C THR A 201 -10.98 5.83 -11.86
N GLY A 202 -10.94 6.34 -10.63
CA GLY A 202 -10.71 7.75 -10.34
C GLY A 202 -11.97 8.62 -10.50
N GLY A 203 -13.15 8.02 -10.42
CA GLY A 203 -14.41 8.71 -10.21
C GLY A 203 -15.01 8.39 -8.83
N VAL A 204 -16.27 8.77 -8.66
CA VAL A 204 -17.04 8.51 -7.44
C VAL A 204 -18.27 7.70 -7.80
N THR A 205 -18.54 6.69 -6.99
CA THR A 205 -19.78 5.91 -7.04
C THR A 205 -20.48 5.97 -5.69
N SER A 206 -21.67 5.38 -5.63
CA SER A 206 -22.52 5.36 -4.44
C SER A 206 -23.27 4.04 -4.32
N SER A 207 -23.44 3.57 -3.09
CA SER A 207 -24.39 2.51 -2.74
C SER A 207 -25.54 3.11 -1.96
N LEU A 208 -26.76 2.66 -2.24
CA LEU A 208 -28.00 3.11 -1.60
C LEU A 208 -28.66 1.92 -0.91
N ASP A 209 -28.90 2.05 0.38
CA ASP A 209 -29.76 1.16 1.16
C ASP A 209 -31.14 1.80 1.23
N THR A 210 -32.14 1.07 0.76
CA THR A 210 -33.49 1.60 0.52
C THR A 210 -34.50 1.18 1.59
N ASP A 211 -34.11 0.36 2.57
CA ASP A 211 -35.07 -0.18 3.54
C ASP A 211 -34.63 -0.01 5.00
N LEU A 212 -34.56 1.24 5.46
CA LEU A 212 -34.32 1.55 6.87
C LEU A 212 -35.58 1.36 7.72
N SER A 213 -36.76 1.35 7.09
CA SER A 213 -38.05 1.34 7.80
C SER A 213 -38.38 0.01 8.46
N SER A 214 -38.01 -1.10 7.80
CA SER A 214 -38.25 -2.44 8.33
C SER A 214 -37.22 -2.85 9.39
N GLU A 215 -36.10 -2.12 9.47
CA GLU A 215 -34.96 -2.42 10.35
C GLU A 215 -34.74 -1.40 11.48
N ASN A 216 -35.74 -0.57 11.81
CA ASN A 216 -35.66 0.47 12.86
C ASN A 216 -34.49 1.45 12.65
N GLY A 217 -34.30 1.91 11.40
CA GLY A 217 -33.27 2.88 11.04
C GLY A 217 -31.91 2.26 10.72
N HIS A 218 -31.75 0.94 10.83
CA HIS A 218 -30.51 0.27 10.47
C HIS A 218 -30.24 0.35 8.96
N PHE A 219 -28.96 0.46 8.60
CA PHE A 219 -28.48 0.33 7.22
C PHE A 219 -27.13 -0.39 7.20
N SER A 220 -26.83 -1.07 6.09
CA SER A 220 -25.55 -1.77 5.90
C SER A 220 -25.03 -1.68 4.48
N PHE A 221 -23.73 -1.40 4.33
CA PHE A 221 -23.05 -1.37 3.05
C PHE A 221 -21.83 -2.30 3.06
N SER A 222 -21.77 -3.22 2.12
CA SER A 222 -20.66 -4.16 2.00
C SER A 222 -19.62 -3.68 0.98
N ASN A 223 -18.39 -4.19 1.11
CA ASN A 223 -17.29 -3.96 0.15
C ASN A 223 -16.92 -2.47 -0.04
N ILE A 224 -17.01 -1.68 1.02
CA ILE A 224 -16.65 -0.26 0.98
C ILE A 224 -15.13 -0.12 1.16
N PRO A 225 -14.40 0.49 0.21
CA PRO A 225 -12.96 0.69 0.37
C PRO A 225 -12.62 1.52 1.61
N PHE A 226 -11.62 1.11 2.39
CA PHE A 226 -11.09 1.89 3.52
C PHE A 226 -10.63 3.27 3.06
N GLY A 227 -10.87 4.29 3.89
CA GLY A 227 -10.54 5.67 3.59
C GLY A 227 -11.59 6.65 4.11
N VAL A 228 -11.43 7.90 3.71
CA VAL A 228 -12.40 8.95 4.01
C VAL A 228 -13.57 8.85 3.04
N ARG A 229 -14.77 8.64 3.56
CA ARG A 229 -16.03 8.50 2.80
C ARG A 229 -17.05 9.53 3.23
N SER A 230 -18.15 9.60 2.49
CA SER A 230 -19.29 10.43 2.89
C SER A 230 -20.57 9.62 2.92
N ILE A 231 -21.42 9.88 3.91
CA ILE A 231 -22.72 9.26 4.05
C ILE A 231 -23.83 10.31 4.11
N SER A 232 -24.99 10.02 3.53
CA SER A 232 -26.19 10.85 3.61
C SER A 232 -27.40 10.00 3.96
N LEU A 233 -28.37 10.56 4.66
CA LEU A 233 -29.71 9.98 4.77
C LEU A 233 -30.73 10.86 4.10
N TYR A 234 -31.77 10.21 3.56
CA TYR A 234 -32.90 10.86 2.92
C TYR A 234 -34.19 10.33 3.51
N GLU A 235 -35.07 11.23 3.95
CA GLU A 235 -36.42 10.91 4.37
C GLU A 235 -37.43 11.49 3.37
N PRO A 236 -38.42 10.74 2.87
CA PRO A 236 -38.52 9.28 2.96
C PRO A 236 -37.60 8.54 1.98
N THR A 237 -37.24 9.19 0.87
CA THR A 237 -36.40 8.61 -0.19
C THR A 237 -35.53 9.68 -0.83
N LYS A 238 -34.44 9.28 -1.48
CA LYS A 238 -33.55 10.16 -2.22
C LYS A 238 -34.22 10.83 -3.42
N ALA A 239 -35.21 10.18 -4.04
CA ALA A 239 -35.92 10.74 -5.20
C ALA A 239 -36.98 11.79 -4.80
N GLY A 240 -37.52 11.68 -3.59
CA GLY A 240 -38.56 12.57 -3.04
C GLY A 240 -38.21 13.01 -1.63
N VAL A 241 -37.15 13.80 -1.50
CA VAL A 241 -36.58 14.23 -0.21
C VAL A 241 -37.47 15.27 0.47
N ASN A 242 -37.92 14.96 1.68
CA ASN A 242 -38.51 15.90 2.63
C ASN A 242 -37.46 16.44 3.61
N SER A 243 -36.60 15.55 4.11
CA SER A 243 -35.48 15.87 5.01
C SER A 243 -34.22 15.12 4.59
N GLN A 244 -33.06 15.74 4.77
CA GLN A 244 -31.77 15.15 4.45
C GLN A 244 -30.78 15.42 5.58
N VAL A 245 -30.04 14.38 5.97
CA VAL A 245 -28.87 14.49 6.84
C VAL A 245 -27.62 14.26 5.99
N GLY A 246 -26.64 15.15 6.11
CA GLY A 246 -25.37 15.06 5.39
C GLY A 246 -25.35 15.74 4.00
N PRO A 247 -24.32 15.47 3.17
CA PRO A 247 -23.30 14.43 3.37
C PRO A 247 -22.37 14.69 4.55
N ILE A 248 -22.08 13.64 5.32
CA ILE A 248 -21.19 13.69 6.48
C ILE A 248 -19.95 12.88 6.17
N VAL A 249 -18.80 13.46 6.47
CA VAL A 249 -17.51 12.81 6.26
C VAL A 249 -17.24 11.83 7.40
N ILE A 250 -16.91 10.59 7.06
CA ILE A 250 -16.56 9.53 7.99
C ILE A 250 -15.25 8.88 7.55
N THR A 251 -14.47 8.41 8.52
CA THR A 251 -13.25 7.64 8.26
C THR A 251 -13.54 6.18 8.47
N ILE A 252 -13.26 5.36 7.46
CA ILE A 252 -13.38 3.90 7.50
C ILE A 252 -11.99 3.30 7.53
N ASP A 253 -11.58 2.76 8.68
CA ASP A 253 -10.24 2.22 8.89
C ASP A 253 -10.23 0.78 9.43
N SER A 254 -11.40 0.14 9.49
CA SER A 254 -11.57 -1.22 10.00
C SER A 254 -12.56 -2.02 9.14
N PRO A 255 -12.47 -3.37 9.14
CA PRO A 255 -13.34 -4.20 8.32
C PRO A 255 -14.82 -4.15 8.73
N ASN A 256 -15.12 -3.70 9.95
CA ASN A 256 -16.48 -3.48 10.44
C ASN A 256 -16.53 -2.06 11.00
N ALA A 257 -17.02 -1.12 10.20
CA ALA A 257 -17.10 0.29 10.57
C ALA A 257 -18.52 0.62 11.01
N LEU A 258 -18.64 1.21 12.20
CA LEU A 258 -19.91 1.72 12.71
C LEU A 258 -19.98 3.22 12.52
N VAL A 259 -21.06 3.70 11.90
CA VAL A 259 -21.31 5.13 11.81
C VAL A 259 -22.00 5.60 13.09
N PRO A 260 -21.43 6.59 13.81
CA PRO A 260 -22.02 7.09 15.03
C PRO A 260 -23.43 7.66 14.81
N SER A 261 -24.41 7.20 15.58
CA SER A 261 -25.82 7.63 15.43
C SER A 261 -26.02 9.13 15.67
N ASN A 262 -25.21 9.75 16.53
CA ASN A 262 -25.25 11.20 16.76
C ASN A 262 -24.83 12.04 15.54
N LEU A 263 -24.13 11.44 14.57
CA LEU A 263 -23.87 12.10 13.29
C LEU A 263 -25.07 11.94 12.35
N ILE A 264 -25.90 10.92 12.55
CA ILE A 264 -26.96 10.53 11.63
C ILE A 264 -28.32 10.62 12.33
N ASP A 265 -28.65 11.83 12.76
CA ASP A 265 -29.93 12.17 13.38
C ASP A 265 -30.70 13.17 12.51
N PHE A 266 -31.97 12.89 12.21
CA PHE A 266 -32.84 13.81 11.46
C PHE A 266 -33.24 15.06 12.28
N ASN A 267 -33.22 14.98 13.62
CA ASN A 267 -33.46 16.08 14.56
C ASN A 267 -32.54 15.94 15.79
N PRO A 268 -31.27 16.38 15.69
CA PRO A 268 -30.28 16.27 16.76
C PRO A 268 -30.53 17.18 17.97
#